data_AF-A0A1E4Y7B0-F1
#
_entry.id   AF-A0A1E4Y7B0-F1
#
_cell.length_a   1.000
_cell.length_b   1.000
_cell.length_c   1.000
_cell.angle_alpha   90.00
_cell.angle_beta   90.00
_cell.angle_gamma   90.00
#
_symmetry.space_group_name_H-M   'P 1'
#
loop_
_entity.id
_entity.type
_entity.pdbx_description
1 polymer ?
#
loop_
_entity_poly.entity_id
_entity_poly.type
_entity_poly.pdbx_seq_one_letter_code
_entity_poly.pdbx_strand_id
1 'polypeptide(L)'
;MQTRFNLMTKILVVASLVVIAALSGFSIYIDSLQRTAASEAVKGEIESSGLQASQSISNWLGARVMLTELVANAAAKAGNPAGISSAFNNPVLLREFMSTYVGDEQGVFTSVPNQPLPADYEPRKQPWYGLASEAATLNELLAQFRISEQAANETRTRRAA
;
A
#
# COMPACT_ATOMS: atom_id res chain seq x y z
N MET A 1 -39.85 -23.03 -61.90
CA MET A 1 -38.55 -23.63 -62.27
C MET A 1 -38.18 -24.63 -61.18
N GLN A 2 -38.45 -25.93 -61.36
CA GLN A 2 -38.15 -26.95 -60.35
C GLN A 2 -36.73 -27.47 -60.57
N THR A 3 -35.79 -27.03 -59.74
CA THR A 3 -34.44 -27.61 -59.70
C THR A 3 -34.52 -29.04 -59.15
N ARG A 4 -34.42 -30.05 -60.03
CA ARG A 4 -34.30 -31.45 -59.63
C ARG A 4 -32.91 -31.68 -59.04
N PHE A 5 -32.81 -31.67 -57.71
CA PHE A 5 -31.58 -32.01 -57.01
C PHE A 5 -31.29 -33.51 -57.12
N ASN A 6 -30.13 -33.87 -57.67
CA ASN A 6 -29.66 -35.26 -57.70
C ASN A 6 -29.39 -35.76 -56.27
N LEU A 7 -29.62 -37.07 -56.04
CA LEU A 7 -29.47 -37.72 -54.73
C LEU A 7 -28.10 -37.46 -54.07
N MET A 8 -27.05 -37.43 -54.88
CA MET A 8 -25.67 -37.15 -54.47
C MET A 8 -25.51 -35.75 -53.86
N THR A 9 -26.18 -34.74 -54.41
CA THR A 9 -26.15 -33.37 -53.88
C THR A 9 -26.81 -33.29 -52.50
N LYS A 10 -27.89 -34.05 -52.26
CA LYS A 10 -28.55 -34.10 -50.95
C LYS A 10 -27.64 -34.70 -49.87
N ILE A 11 -26.93 -35.78 -50.17
CA ILE A 11 -26.00 -36.42 -49.23
C ILE A 11 -24.86 -35.46 -48.88
N LEU A 12 -24.30 -34.78 -49.90
CA LEU A 12 -23.21 -33.82 -49.70
C LEU A 12 -23.63 -32.65 -48.81
N VAL A 13 -24.83 -32.09 -49.04
CA VAL A 13 -25.39 -31.02 -48.19
C VAL A 13 -25.56 -31.46 -46.74
N VAL A 14 -26.11 -32.66 -46.51
CA VAL A 14 -26.27 -33.19 -45.14
C VAL A 14 -24.91 -33.39 -44.47
N ALA A 15 -23.94 -33.98 -45.18
CA ALA A 15 -22.60 -34.18 -44.66
C ALA A 15 -21.92 -32.85 -44.29
N SER A 16 -22.01 -31.84 -45.15
CA SER A 16 -21.48 -30.50 -44.89
C SER A 16 -22.14 -29.84 -43.68
N LEU A 17 -23.46 -29.96 -43.52
CA LEU A 17 -24.18 -29.42 -42.36
C LEU A 17 -23.72 -30.05 -41.05
N VAL A 18 -23.49 -31.36 -41.04
CA VAL A 18 -22.95 -32.07 -39.86
C VAL A 18 -21.56 -31.55 -39.50
N VAL A 19 -20.68 -31.36 -40.49
CA VAL A 19 -19.35 -30.80 -40.27
C VAL A 19 -19.43 -29.38 -39.71
N ILE A 20 -20.28 -28.52 -40.27
CA ILE A 20 -20.47 -27.14 -39.77
C ILE A 20 -20.98 -27.15 -38.33
N ALA A 21 -21.95 -28.01 -38.01
CA ALA A 21 -22.49 -28.13 -36.67
C ALA A 21 -21.43 -28.58 -35.66
N ALA A 22 -20.63 -29.59 -36.02
CA ALA A 22 -19.54 -30.08 -35.19
C ALA A 22 -18.47 -29.01 -34.95
N LEU A 23 -18.02 -28.33 -36.00
CA LEU A 23 -17.03 -27.25 -35.90
C LEU A 23 -17.55 -26.08 -35.08
N SER A 24 -18.83 -25.71 -35.24
CA SER A 24 -19.45 -24.64 -34.45
C SER A 24 -19.53 -25.00 -32.97
N GLY A 25 -19.95 -26.23 -32.65
CA GLY A 25 -20.00 -26.73 -31.28
C GLY A 25 -18.62 -26.73 -30.61
N PHE A 26 -17.60 -27.24 -31.31
CA PHE A 26 -16.22 -27.19 -30.81
C PHE A 26 -15.69 -25.77 -30.67
N SER A 27 -15.98 -24.88 -31.62
CA SER A 27 -15.55 -23.48 -31.56
C SER A 27 -16.13 -22.78 -30.35
N ILE A 28 -17.42 -22.97 -30.04
CA ILE A 28 -18.07 -22.40 -28.85
C ILE A 28 -17.45 -22.96 -27.57
N TYR A 29 -17.24 -24.28 -27.52
CA TYR A 29 -16.64 -24.94 -26.35
C TYR A 29 -15.23 -24.41 -26.08
N ILE A 30 -14.38 -24.37 -27.11
CA ILE A 30 -13.00 -23.89 -27.01
C ILE A 30 -12.96 -22.41 -26.65
N ASP A 31 -13.78 -21.57 -27.29
CA ASP A 31 -13.86 -20.14 -26.99
C ASP A 31 -14.23 -19.89 -25.52
N SER A 32 -15.23 -20.62 -25.00
CA SER A 32 -15.66 -20.47 -23.61
C SER A 32 -14.55 -20.83 -22.61
N LEU A 33 -13.79 -21.90 -22.90
CA LEU A 33 -12.69 -22.36 -22.05
C LEU A 33 -11.51 -21.37 -22.11
N GLN A 34 -11.13 -20.93 -23.31
CA GLN A 34 -10.04 -19.97 -23.51
C GLN A 34 -10.36 -18.62 -22.87
N ARG A 35 -11.60 -18.14 -23.02
CA ARG A 35 -12.03 -16.88 -22.42
C ARG A 35 -11.98 -16.92 -20.90
N THR A 36 -12.37 -18.05 -20.29
CA THR A 36 -12.30 -18.25 -18.84
C THR A 36 -10.85 -18.28 -18.36
N ALA A 37 -10.01 -19.12 -18.98
CA ALA A 37 -8.60 -19.24 -18.64
C ALA A 37 -7.85 -17.91 -18.82
N ALA A 38 -8.10 -17.19 -19.91
CA ALA A 38 -7.51 -15.87 -20.15
C ALA A 38 -7.98 -14.85 -19.10
N SER A 39 -9.26 -14.86 -18.72
CA SER A 39 -9.77 -13.95 -17.69
C SER A 39 -9.16 -14.24 -16.33
N GLU A 40 -8.97 -15.51 -15.96
CA GLU A 40 -8.32 -15.90 -14.70
C GLU A 40 -6.84 -15.52 -14.68
N ALA A 41 -6.12 -15.78 -15.77
CA ALA A 41 -4.73 -15.39 -15.91
C ALA A 41 -4.54 -13.87 -15.77
N VAL A 42 -5.38 -13.07 -16.44
CA VAL A 42 -5.33 -11.61 -16.33
C VAL A 42 -5.67 -11.14 -14.91
N LYS A 43 -6.66 -11.74 -14.25
CA LYS A 43 -7.00 -11.40 -12.85
C LYS A 43 -5.83 -11.69 -11.90
N GLY A 44 -5.22 -12.88 -12.02
CA GLY A 44 -4.07 -13.27 -11.21
C GLY A 44 -2.87 -12.35 -11.45
N GLU A 45 -2.63 -11.95 -12.69
CA GLU A 45 -1.56 -11.00 -13.03
C GLU A 45 -1.80 -9.62 -12.42
N ILE A 46 -3.04 -9.10 -12.49
CA ILE A 46 -3.41 -7.82 -11.87
C ILE A 46 -3.23 -7.88 -10.35
N GLU A 47 -3.65 -8.97 -9.72
CA GLU A 47 -3.51 -9.17 -8.28
C GLU A 47 -2.03 -9.23 -7.87
N SER A 48 -1.23 -10.04 -8.57
CA SER A 48 0.21 -10.19 -8.34
C SER A 48 0.96 -8.85 -8.53
N SER A 49 0.69 -8.16 -9.63
CA SER A 49 1.27 -6.84 -9.92
C SER A 49 0.84 -5.81 -8.88
N GLY A 50 -0.43 -5.82 -8.47
CA GLY A 50 -0.96 -4.96 -7.42
C GLY A 50 -0.29 -5.20 -6.06
N LEU A 51 -0.08 -6.46 -5.69
CA LEU A 51 0.63 -6.83 -4.46
C LEU A 51 2.09 -6.35 -4.50
N GLN A 52 2.79 -6.55 -5.61
CA GLN A 52 4.17 -6.08 -5.79
C GLN A 52 4.28 -4.55 -5.71
N ALA A 53 3.35 -3.83 -6.33
CA ALA A 53 3.30 -2.37 -6.24
C ALA A 53 3.04 -1.91 -4.79
N SER A 54 2.08 -2.52 -4.11
CA SER A 54 1.78 -2.24 -2.69
C SER A 54 2.98 -2.48 -1.78
N GLN A 55 3.68 -3.61 -1.96
CA GLN A 55 4.90 -3.92 -1.20
C GLN A 55 6.00 -2.89 -1.48
N SER A 56 6.15 -2.47 -2.72
CA SER A 56 7.15 -1.46 -3.10
C SER A 56 6.86 -0.11 -2.46
N ILE A 57 5.61 0.34 -2.47
CA ILE A 57 5.17 1.56 -1.77
C ILE A 57 5.36 1.42 -0.27
N SER A 58 5.01 0.27 0.32
CA SER A 58 5.17 0.00 1.74
C SER A 58 6.64 0.07 2.18
N ASN A 59 7.54 -0.53 1.40
CA ASN A 59 8.98 -0.46 1.65
C ASN A 59 9.51 0.97 1.52
N TRP A 60 9.08 1.70 0.49
CA TRP A 60 9.48 3.07 0.25
C TRP A 60 9.03 4.01 1.37
N LEU A 61 7.77 3.91 1.81
CA LEU A 61 7.19 4.66 2.93
C LEU A 61 7.84 4.27 4.25
N GLY A 62 8.05 2.97 4.50
CA GLY A 62 8.72 2.46 5.70
C GLY A 62 10.10 3.07 5.87
N ALA A 63 10.87 3.23 4.79
CA ALA A 63 12.14 3.94 4.82
C ALA A 63 12.01 5.41 5.24
N ARG A 64 10.97 6.12 4.79
CA ARG A 64 10.72 7.53 5.19
C ARG A 64 10.30 7.64 6.65
N VAL A 65 9.52 6.68 7.15
CA VAL A 65 9.16 6.60 8.57
C VAL A 65 10.40 6.39 9.43
N MET A 66 11.29 5.45 9.07
CA MET A 66 12.55 5.22 9.78
C MET A 66 13.46 6.46 9.78
N LEU A 67 13.56 7.18 8.66
CA LEU A 67 14.30 8.45 8.63
C LEU A 67 13.66 9.52 9.52
N THR A 68 12.34 9.57 9.60
CA THR A 68 11.62 10.50 10.48
C THR A 68 11.89 10.19 11.95
N GLU A 69 11.94 8.91 12.33
CA GLU A 69 12.33 8.49 13.67
C GLU A 69 13.79 8.85 14.01
N LEU A 70 14.72 8.64 13.05
CA LEU A 70 16.11 9.06 13.20
C LEU A 70 16.23 10.58 13.44
N VAL A 71 15.48 11.36 12.68
CA VAL A 71 15.42 12.83 12.81
C VAL A 71 14.86 13.24 14.17
N ALA A 72 13.78 12.60 14.63
CA ALA A 72 13.18 12.88 15.93
C ALA A 72 14.18 12.62 17.07
N ASN A 73 14.89 11.50 17.02
CA ASN A 73 15.95 11.18 17.98
C ASN A 73 17.12 12.18 17.93
N ALA A 74 17.53 12.61 16.73
CA ALA A 74 18.56 13.63 16.57
C ALA A 74 18.14 14.98 17.16
N ALA A 75 16.87 15.37 16.97
CA ALA A 75 16.32 16.59 17.54
C ALA A 75 16.27 16.54 19.08
N ALA A 76 15.79 15.42 19.64
CA ALA A 76 15.76 15.20 21.09
C ALA A 76 17.16 15.27 21.72
N LYS A 77 18.18 14.73 21.04
CA LYS A 77 19.58 14.80 21.49
C LYS A 77 20.16 16.21 21.42
N ALA A 78 19.80 17.00 20.41
CA ALA A 78 20.31 18.35 20.24
C ALA A 78 19.76 19.34 21.28
N GLY A 79 18.48 19.22 21.63
CA GLY A 79 17.85 19.95 22.75
C GLY A 79 17.70 21.47 22.58
N ASN A 80 18.15 22.06 21.47
CA ASN A 80 17.95 23.48 21.16
C ASN A 80 17.84 23.73 19.64
N PRO A 81 17.22 24.86 19.20
CA PRO A 81 16.96 25.13 17.78
C PRO A 81 18.20 25.14 16.87
N ALA A 82 19.33 25.65 17.36
CA ALA A 82 20.58 25.71 16.58
C ALA A 82 21.16 24.30 16.35
N GLY A 83 21.18 23.48 17.41
CA GLY A 83 21.60 22.08 17.33
C GLY A 83 20.68 21.24 16.43
N ILE A 84 19.36 21.45 16.51
CA ILE A 84 18.37 20.79 15.65
C ILE A 84 18.63 21.18 14.19
N SER A 85 18.80 22.47 13.90
CA SER A 85 19.09 22.95 12.53
C SER A 85 20.39 22.35 11.99
N SER A 86 21.44 22.25 12.82
CA SER A 86 22.69 21.60 12.43
C SER A 86 22.53 20.11 12.17
N ALA A 87 21.71 19.40 12.95
CA ALA A 87 21.44 17.98 12.74
C ALA A 87 20.61 17.73 11.47
N PHE A 88 19.68 18.64 11.15
CA PHE A 88 18.80 18.52 9.99
C PHE A 88 19.48 18.96 8.69
N ASN A 89 20.56 19.74 8.78
CA ASN A 89 21.43 20.07 7.66
C ASN A 89 22.30 18.87 7.23
N ASN A 90 21.62 17.78 6.88
CA ASN A 90 22.19 16.51 6.44
C ASN A 90 21.86 16.30 4.96
N PRO A 91 22.84 15.93 4.12
CA PRO A 91 22.63 15.79 2.67
C PRO A 91 21.60 14.72 2.30
N VAL A 92 21.42 13.68 3.14
CA VAL A 92 20.36 12.68 2.93
C VAL A 92 18.99 13.30 3.19
N LEU A 93 18.83 14.03 4.30
CA LEU A 93 17.53 14.64 4.64
C LEU A 93 17.12 15.70 3.62
N LEU A 94 18.07 16.54 3.18
CA LEU A 94 17.85 17.55 2.15
C LEU A 94 17.51 16.97 0.77
N ARG A 95 17.91 15.72 0.50
CA ARG A 95 17.59 15.02 -0.76
C ARG A 95 16.26 14.30 -0.68
N GLU A 96 15.98 13.64 0.45
CA GLU A 96 14.80 12.77 0.59
C GLU A 96 13.53 13.55 1.00
N PHE A 97 13.66 14.72 1.63
CA PHE A 97 12.56 15.55 2.09
C PHE A 97 12.66 16.97 1.55
N MET A 98 11.51 17.58 1.24
CA MET A 98 11.46 19.01 0.89
C MET A 98 11.92 19.91 2.03
N SER A 99 11.53 19.55 3.25
CA SER A 99 11.98 20.20 4.49
C SER A 99 11.83 19.22 5.64
N THR A 100 12.78 19.22 6.55
CA THR A 100 12.73 18.50 7.82
C THR A 100 12.51 19.51 8.94
N TYR A 101 11.55 19.25 9.83
CA TYR A 101 11.16 20.24 10.83
C TYR A 101 10.67 19.62 12.13
N VAL A 102 10.73 20.43 13.19
CA VAL A 102 10.19 20.15 14.52
C VAL A 102 9.43 21.38 14.98
N GLY A 103 8.22 21.16 15.49
CA GLY A 103 7.54 22.09 16.37
C GLY A 103 7.70 21.61 17.80
N ASP A 104 8.15 22.47 18.70
CA ASP A 104 8.18 22.13 20.13
C ASP A 104 6.87 22.50 20.84
N GLU A 105 6.75 22.10 22.10
CA GLU A 105 5.57 22.38 22.92
C GLU A 105 5.39 23.88 23.22
N GLN A 106 6.48 24.65 23.15
CA GLN A 106 6.50 26.09 23.35
C GLN A 106 6.00 26.84 22.10
N GLY A 107 5.86 26.17 20.96
CA GLY A 107 5.43 26.75 19.69
C GLY A 107 6.60 27.20 18.80
N VAL A 108 7.84 26.93 19.18
CA VAL A 108 9.01 27.21 18.33
C VAL A 108 9.02 26.19 17.20
N PHE A 109 9.13 26.71 15.98
CA PHE A 109 9.27 25.91 14.78
C PHE A 109 10.69 26.00 14.25
N THR A 110 11.38 24.86 14.17
CA THR A 110 12.71 24.74 13.58
C THR A 110 12.62 23.92 12.30
N SER A 111 13.07 24.45 11.17
CA SER A 111 12.97 23.80 9.86
C SER A 111 14.21 24.00 9.01
N VAL A 112 14.57 22.96 8.24
CA VAL A 112 15.68 22.96 7.30
C VAL A 112 15.25 22.32 5.97
N PRO A 113 15.49 22.96 4.80
CA PRO A 113 15.93 24.35 4.68
C PRO A 113 14.87 25.32 5.21
N ASN A 114 15.31 26.49 5.67
CA ASN A 114 14.40 27.50 6.19
C ASN A 114 13.48 28.01 5.07
N GLN A 115 12.17 28.07 5.33
CA GLN A 115 11.17 28.56 4.38
C GLN A 115 10.42 29.75 4.99
N PRO A 116 10.00 30.74 4.17
CA PRO A 116 9.19 31.83 4.66
C PRO A 116 7.83 31.30 5.15
N LEU A 117 7.46 31.66 6.38
CA LEU A 117 6.20 31.25 7.01
C LEU A 117 5.29 32.46 7.23
N PRO A 118 3.96 32.25 7.29
CA PRO A 118 3.02 33.27 7.76
C PRO A 118 3.38 33.81 9.15
N ALA A 119 3.05 35.07 9.43
CA ALA A 119 3.36 35.71 10.71
C ALA A 119 2.63 35.07 11.91
N ASP A 120 1.50 34.40 11.65
CA ASP A 120 0.66 33.70 12.62
C ASP A 120 0.88 32.18 12.61
N TYR A 121 1.95 31.71 11.96
CA TYR A 121 2.25 30.29 11.87
C TYR A 121 2.48 29.69 13.26
N GLU A 122 1.70 28.66 13.56
CA GLU A 122 1.78 27.92 14.82
C GLU A 122 1.87 26.42 14.53
N PRO A 123 2.99 25.76 14.86
CA PRO A 123 3.21 24.35 14.55
C PRO A 123 2.21 23.41 15.24
N ARG A 124 1.75 23.72 16.45
CA ARG A 124 0.82 22.86 17.22
C ARG A 124 -0.58 22.79 16.61
N LYS A 125 -0.94 23.77 15.78
CA LYS A 125 -2.22 23.78 15.05
C LYS A 125 -2.18 22.97 13.76
N GLN A 126 -1.01 22.47 13.36
CA GLN A 126 -0.87 21.75 12.11
C GLN A 126 -1.35 20.30 12.26
N PRO A 127 -1.98 19.71 11.22
CA PRO A 127 -2.48 18.34 11.28
C PRO A 127 -1.40 17.31 11.64
N TRP A 128 -0.18 17.49 11.13
CA TRP A 128 0.93 16.57 11.41
C TRP A 128 1.31 16.53 12.89
N TYR A 129 1.19 17.65 13.61
CA TYR A 129 1.52 17.72 15.04
C TYR A 129 0.49 16.95 15.85
N GLY A 130 -0.81 17.22 15.60
CA GLY A 130 -1.91 16.51 16.26
C GLY A 130 -1.86 15.01 16.01
N LEU A 131 -1.71 14.59 14.76
CA LEU A 131 -1.63 13.17 14.40
C LEU A 131 -0.42 12.47 15.01
N ALA A 132 0.74 13.12 15.07
CA ALA A 132 1.92 12.56 15.71
C ALA A 132 1.71 12.38 17.23
N SER A 133 1.09 13.36 17.89
CA SER A 133 0.76 13.27 19.31
C SER A 133 -0.24 12.15 19.60
N GLU A 134 -1.29 12.02 18.79
CA GLU A 134 -2.30 10.96 18.92
C GLU A 134 -1.67 9.58 18.69
N ALA A 135 -0.85 9.43 17.65
CA ALA A 135 -0.13 8.19 17.38
C ALA A 135 0.81 7.79 18.53
N ALA A 136 1.50 8.76 19.14
CA ALA A 136 2.33 8.51 20.32
C ALA A 136 1.50 7.98 21.50
N THR A 137 0.36 8.62 21.79
CA THR A 137 -0.54 8.14 22.86
C THR A 137 -1.07 6.74 22.58
N LEU A 138 -1.44 6.43 21.33
CA LEU A 138 -1.90 5.12 20.94
C LEU A 138 -0.82 4.05 21.14
N ASN A 139 0.43 4.35 20.78
CA ASN A 139 1.55 3.44 20.96
C ASN A 139 1.82 3.13 22.44
N GLU A 140 1.72 4.13 23.32
CA GLU A 140 1.83 3.93 24.77
C GLU A 140 0.69 3.07 25.32
N LEU A 141 -0.56 3.33 24.91
CA LEU A 141 -1.72 2.53 25.31
C LEU A 141 -1.62 1.07 24.87
N LEU A 142 -1.17 0.83 23.63
CA LEU A 142 -0.93 -0.51 23.12
C LEU A 142 0.19 -1.22 23.90
N ALA A 143 1.25 -0.52 24.27
CA ALA A 143 2.31 -1.08 25.10
C ALA A 143 1.80 -1.49 26.49
N GLN A 144 1.03 -0.63 27.15
CA GLN A 144 0.40 -0.91 28.44
C GLN A 144 -0.55 -2.11 28.37
N PHE A 145 -1.37 -2.19 27.32
CA PHE A 145 -2.29 -3.29 27.11
C PHE A 145 -1.55 -4.63 26.99
N ARG A 146 -0.50 -4.70 26.16
CA ARG A 146 0.31 -5.93 25.99
C ARG A 146 0.94 -6.40 27.30
N ILE A 147 1.46 -5.47 28.11
CA ILE A 147 2.03 -5.78 29.44
C ILE A 147 0.95 -6.36 30.36
N SER A 148 -0.24 -5.77 30.36
CA SER A 148 -1.35 -6.25 31.18
C SER A 148 -1.82 -7.66 30.79
N GLU A 149 -1.85 -7.97 29.49
CA GLU A 149 -2.22 -9.28 28.97
C GLU A 149 -1.20 -10.35 29.36
N GLN A 150 0.10 -10.03 29.28
CA GLN A 150 1.18 -10.91 29.73
C GLN A 150 1.08 -11.20 31.23
N ALA A 151 0.90 -10.17 32.07
CA ALA A 151 0.75 -10.33 33.51
C ALA A 151 -0.49 -11.17 33.91
N ALA A 152 -1.60 -10.99 33.19
CA ALA A 152 -2.81 -11.78 33.38
C ALA A 152 -2.59 -13.26 33.01
N ASN A 153 -1.87 -13.53 31.91
CA ASN A 153 -1.58 -14.88 31.45
C ASN A 153 -0.62 -15.63 32.39
N GLU A 154 0.41 -14.95 32.92
CA GLU A 154 1.32 -15.50 33.93
C GLU A 154 0.58 -15.83 35.24
N THR A 155 -0.35 -14.98 35.66
CA THR A 155 -1.17 -15.22 36.86
C THR A 155 -2.08 -16.43 36.67
N ARG A 156 -2.62 -16.62 35.45
CA ARG A 156 -3.48 -17.75 35.10
C ARG A 156 -2.71 -19.07 35.06
N THR A 157 -1.52 -19.07 34.49
CA THR A 157 -0.64 -20.25 34.47
C THR A 157 -0.17 -20.64 35.87
N ARG A 158 0.16 -19.67 36.74
CA ARG A 158 0.52 -19.96 38.14
C ARG A 158 -0.62 -20.49 39.00
N ARG A 159 -1.88 -20.16 38.69
CA ARG A 159 -3.06 -20.69 39.39
C ARG A 159 -3.51 -22.08 38.90
N ALA A 160 -3.03 -22.49 37.72
CA ALA A 160 -3.36 -23.77 37.10
C ALA A 160 -2.31 -24.87 37.39
N ALA A 161 -1.19 -24.51 38.01
CA ALA A 161 -0.14 -25.40 38.51
C ALA A 161 -0.28 -25.59 40.02
#